data_AF-A0A257WX29-F1
#
_entry.id   AF-A0A257WX29-F1
#
_cell.length_a   1.000
_cell.length_b   1.000
_cell.length_c   1.000
_cell.angle_alpha   90.00
_cell.angle_beta   90.00
_cell.angle_gamma   90.00
#
_symmetry.space_group_name_H-M   'P 1'
#
loop_
_entity.id
_entity.type
_entity.pdbx_description
1 polymer ?
#
loop_
_entity_poly.entity_id
_entity_poly.type
_entity_poly.pdbx_seq_one_letter_code
_entity_poly.pdbx_strand_id
1 'polypeptide(L)'
;MLKHLLLLCLLTVAAQAQDLGPAKDDPSVPKDRDTILRIQIFLDKNLFGPGKLDGAVGEFTYKAVVNYNYAHGKRDLYNWSHIQHAAEAEVPIVFAAFKVQPVLTKYVTAELPEDYEQASVYPFMAYRSMLELIAERFHTDESFLAAINPKRDLAALRPGDIIVVPNVKSFRIEEIKPMQSFKTDTMLSSHTIVVDTTERMAAIYSEKEMMLAAFPITPGKP
;
A
#
# COMPACT_ATOMS: atom_id res chain seq x y z
N MET A 1 50.26 -10.05 41.37
CA MET A 1 49.83 -11.28 40.67
C MET A 1 48.49 -11.00 40.02
N LEU A 2 48.53 -10.86 38.70
CA LEU A 2 47.44 -10.44 37.82
C LEU A 2 46.53 -11.65 37.54
N LYS A 3 45.27 -11.62 37.95
CA LYS A 3 44.25 -12.60 37.51
C LYS A 3 43.31 -11.88 36.56
N HIS A 4 43.55 -12.03 35.26
CA HIS A 4 42.63 -11.60 34.21
C HIS A 4 41.50 -12.61 34.10
N LEU A 5 40.29 -12.19 34.44
CA LEU A 5 39.05 -12.88 34.12
C LEU A 5 38.60 -12.37 32.75
N LEU A 6 38.81 -13.17 31.70
CA LEU A 6 38.31 -12.90 30.36
C LEU A 6 36.82 -13.25 30.34
N LEU A 7 35.95 -12.23 30.33
CA LEU A 7 34.52 -12.40 30.08
C LEU A 7 34.32 -12.41 28.55
N LEU A 8 34.12 -13.59 27.97
CA LEU A 8 33.72 -13.71 26.56
C LEU A 8 32.24 -13.29 26.44
N CYS A 9 31.98 -12.04 26.08
CA CYS A 9 30.68 -11.63 25.57
C CYS A 9 30.49 -12.24 24.18
N LEU A 10 29.69 -13.30 24.11
CA LEU A 10 29.12 -13.79 22.85
C LEU A 10 28.11 -12.74 22.36
N LEU A 11 28.56 -11.81 21.51
CA LEU A 11 27.70 -11.02 20.67
C LEU A 11 27.06 -11.97 19.65
N THR A 12 25.83 -12.41 19.92
CA THR A 12 24.97 -13.00 18.90
C THR A 12 24.67 -11.90 17.89
N VAL A 13 25.34 -11.95 16.73
CA VAL A 13 24.89 -11.22 15.54
C VAL A 13 23.56 -11.84 15.16
N ALA A 14 22.46 -11.22 15.57
CA ALA A 14 21.17 -11.50 14.96
C ALA A 14 21.30 -11.07 13.50
N ALA A 15 21.41 -12.04 12.60
CA ALA A 15 21.23 -11.78 11.19
C ALA A 15 19.83 -11.16 11.05
N GLN A 16 19.76 -9.88 10.66
CA GLN A 16 18.50 -9.22 10.33
C GLN A 16 18.00 -9.84 9.02
N ALA A 17 17.33 -10.99 9.14
CA ALA A 17 16.60 -11.59 8.05
C ALA A 17 15.31 -10.80 7.86
N GLN A 18 14.98 -10.54 6.59
CA GLN A 18 13.72 -9.90 6.21
C GLN A 18 12.55 -10.74 6.74
N ASP A 19 11.55 -10.08 7.32
CA ASP A 19 10.34 -10.76 7.76
C ASP A 19 9.57 -11.33 6.54
N LEU A 20 9.42 -12.66 6.51
CA LEU A 20 8.91 -13.42 5.36
C LEU A 20 7.38 -13.50 5.33
N GLY A 21 6.68 -12.91 6.29
CA GLY A 21 5.22 -12.97 6.38
C GLY A 21 4.70 -13.89 7.49
N PRO A 22 3.37 -14.05 7.60
CA PRO A 22 2.79 -14.83 8.67
C PRO A 22 3.09 -16.32 8.50
N ALA A 23 3.04 -17.07 9.60
CA ALA A 23 3.09 -18.53 9.53
C ALA A 23 1.92 -19.06 8.68
N LYS A 24 2.17 -20.07 7.84
CA LYS A 24 1.18 -20.60 6.89
C LYS A 24 -0.09 -21.14 7.57
N ASP A 25 0.03 -21.57 8.81
CA ASP A 25 -1.01 -22.16 9.64
C ASP A 25 -1.49 -21.23 10.75
N ASP A 26 -1.12 -19.94 10.73
CA ASP A 26 -1.60 -18.95 11.69
C ASP A 26 -3.14 -18.85 11.63
N PRO A 27 -3.85 -19.24 12.70
CA PRO A 27 -5.31 -19.27 12.69
C PRO A 27 -5.92 -17.87 12.78
N SER A 28 -5.14 -16.85 13.14
CA SER A 28 -5.61 -15.46 13.18
C SER A 28 -5.71 -14.85 11.78
N VAL A 29 -4.92 -15.33 10.82
CA VAL A 29 -4.88 -14.79 9.45
C VAL A 29 -6.12 -15.25 8.67
N PRO A 30 -6.95 -14.31 8.17
CA PRO A 30 -8.12 -14.67 7.38
C PRO A 30 -7.72 -15.27 6.02
N LYS A 31 -8.54 -16.21 5.55
CA LYS A 31 -8.36 -16.87 4.24
C LYS A 31 -9.39 -16.41 3.20
N ASP A 32 -10.47 -15.79 3.66
CA ASP A 32 -11.51 -15.25 2.80
C ASP A 32 -11.04 -13.96 2.13
N ARG A 33 -11.13 -13.91 0.80
CA ARG A 33 -10.64 -12.79 -0.02
C ARG A 33 -11.28 -11.47 0.37
N ASP A 34 -12.59 -11.45 0.61
CA ASP A 34 -13.32 -10.21 0.88
C ASP A 34 -13.02 -9.68 2.29
N THR A 35 -12.74 -10.58 3.24
CA THR A 35 -12.22 -10.25 4.57
C THR A 35 -10.81 -9.66 4.49
N ILE A 36 -9.92 -10.26 3.70
CA ILE A 36 -8.57 -9.73 3.48
C ILE A 36 -8.65 -8.35 2.80
N LEU A 37 -9.49 -8.20 1.77
CA LEU A 37 -9.70 -6.93 1.09
C LEU A 37 -10.22 -5.85 2.06
N ARG A 38 -11.13 -6.21 2.97
CA ARG A 38 -11.63 -5.30 4.01
C ARG A 38 -10.49 -4.75 4.86
N ILE A 39 -9.57 -5.62 5.27
CA ILE A 39 -8.38 -5.25 6.04
C ILE A 39 -7.46 -4.36 5.22
N GLN A 40 -7.20 -4.68 3.95
CA GLN A 40 -6.39 -3.84 3.07
C GLN A 40 -7.00 -2.43 2.91
N ILE A 41 -8.30 -2.32 2.66
CA ILE A 41 -9.00 -1.02 2.59
C ILE A 41 -8.90 -0.25 3.92
N PHE A 42 -9.06 -0.95 5.04
CA PHE A 42 -8.93 -0.35 6.37
C PHE A 42 -7.52 0.21 6.61
N LEU A 43 -6.49 -0.57 6.28
CA LEU A 43 -5.08 -0.19 6.44
C LEU A 43 -4.71 0.99 5.55
N ASP A 44 -5.14 0.98 4.28
CA ASP A 44 -4.97 2.08 3.33
C ASP A 44 -5.56 3.40 3.89
N LYS A 45 -6.81 3.35 4.36
CA LYS A 45 -7.50 4.49 4.98
C LYS A 45 -6.77 5.03 6.22
N ASN A 46 -6.04 4.18 6.92
CA ASN A 46 -5.35 4.50 8.17
C ASN A 46 -3.84 4.75 7.98
N LEU A 47 -3.37 4.98 6.74
CA LEU A 47 -1.96 5.32 6.43
C LEU A 47 -0.95 4.19 6.72
N PHE A 48 -1.40 2.95 6.69
CA PHE A 48 -0.54 1.76 6.71
C PHE A 48 -0.67 1.07 5.36
N GLY A 49 0.22 1.39 4.41
CA GLY A 49 0.11 0.93 3.03
C GLY A 49 0.18 -0.59 2.91
N PRO A 50 -0.91 -1.29 2.53
CA PRO A 50 -0.93 -2.75 2.45
C PRO A 50 -0.34 -3.30 1.13
N GLY A 51 0.21 -2.42 0.29
CA GLY A 51 0.46 -2.68 -1.13
C GLY A 51 -0.81 -2.50 -1.95
N LYS A 52 -0.92 -3.25 -3.04
CA LYS A 52 -2.14 -3.29 -3.87
C LYS A 52 -3.29 -3.98 -3.14
N LEU A 53 -4.51 -3.53 -3.41
CA LEU A 53 -5.75 -4.08 -2.87
C LEU A 53 -6.22 -5.22 -3.79
N ASP A 54 -5.92 -6.45 -3.43
CA ASP A 54 -6.18 -7.66 -4.23
C ASP A 54 -6.88 -8.79 -3.44
N GLY A 55 -7.17 -8.56 -2.16
CA GLY A 55 -7.76 -9.56 -1.28
C GLY A 55 -6.84 -10.76 -0.99
N ALA A 56 -5.52 -10.61 -1.17
CA ALA A 56 -4.53 -11.63 -0.86
C ALA A 56 -3.60 -11.21 0.29
N VAL A 57 -3.13 -12.18 1.07
CA VAL A 57 -2.13 -11.93 2.11
C VAL A 57 -0.74 -11.93 1.46
N GLY A 58 -0.33 -10.75 1.01
CA GLY A 58 1.02 -10.47 0.55
C GLY A 58 1.94 -9.97 1.66
N GLU A 59 3.23 -9.85 1.36
CA GLU A 59 4.25 -9.32 2.26
C GLU A 59 3.88 -7.94 2.82
N PHE A 60 3.46 -7.00 1.97
CA PHE A 60 3.14 -5.65 2.41
C PHE A 60 1.82 -5.57 3.18
N THR A 61 0.85 -6.43 2.87
CA THR A 61 -0.38 -6.52 3.69
C THR A 61 -0.04 -6.99 5.10
N TYR A 62 0.82 -8.01 5.22
CA TYR A 62 1.32 -8.48 6.52
C TYR A 62 2.09 -7.40 7.28
N LYS A 63 3.06 -6.73 6.63
CA LYS A 63 3.83 -5.64 7.25
C LYS A 63 2.95 -4.47 7.69
N ALA A 64 1.91 -4.14 6.92
CA ALA A 64 0.95 -3.12 7.30
C ALA A 64 0.16 -3.50 8.56
N VAL A 65 -0.25 -4.77 8.71
CA VAL A 65 -0.89 -5.26 9.95
C VAL A 65 0.06 -5.15 11.15
N VAL A 66 1.31 -5.59 11.01
CA VAL A 66 2.32 -5.51 12.08
C VAL A 66 2.57 -4.06 12.50
N ASN A 67 2.78 -3.15 11.54
CA ASN A 67 2.99 -1.74 11.81
C ASN A 67 1.75 -1.06 12.42
N TYR A 68 0.55 -1.40 11.96
CA TYR A 68 -0.68 -0.88 12.55
C TYR A 68 -0.81 -1.32 14.01
N ASN A 69 -0.62 -2.62 14.28
CA ASN A 69 -0.68 -3.16 15.63
C ASN A 69 0.38 -2.52 16.55
N TYR A 70 1.59 -2.28 16.03
CA TYR A 70 2.66 -1.58 16.75
C TYR A 70 2.25 -0.14 17.11
N ALA A 71 1.77 0.63 16.12
CA ALA A 71 1.33 2.01 16.31
C ALA A 71 0.18 2.14 17.33
N HIS A 72 -0.63 1.10 17.47
CA HIS A 72 -1.77 1.05 18.41
C HIS A 72 -1.45 0.31 19.72
N GLY A 73 -0.16 0.08 20.02
CA GLY A 73 0.30 -0.45 21.30
C GLY A 73 -0.18 -1.87 21.59
N LYS A 74 -0.46 -2.68 20.55
CA LYS A 74 -0.82 -4.09 20.74
C LYS A 74 0.40 -4.87 21.23
N ARG A 75 0.19 -5.77 22.17
CA ARG A 75 1.26 -6.62 22.72
C ARG A 75 1.68 -7.72 21.74
N ASP A 76 0.69 -8.34 21.11
CA ASP A 76 0.90 -9.31 20.06
C ASP A 76 0.73 -8.63 18.70
N LEU A 77 1.87 -8.28 18.09
CA LEU A 77 1.90 -7.55 16.82
C LEU A 77 1.43 -8.41 15.64
N TYR A 78 1.56 -9.73 15.78
CA TYR A 78 1.31 -10.69 14.71
C TYR A 78 -0.11 -11.24 14.73
N ASN A 79 -0.91 -10.91 15.75
CA ASN A 79 -2.30 -11.35 15.84
C ASN A 79 -3.24 -10.46 15.01
N TRP A 80 -3.89 -11.08 14.03
CA TRP A 80 -4.79 -10.41 13.09
C TRP A 80 -6.21 -10.18 13.63
N SER A 81 -6.57 -10.70 14.80
CA SER A 81 -7.92 -10.51 15.36
C SER A 81 -8.23 -9.05 15.65
N HIS A 82 -7.24 -8.26 16.08
CA HIS A 82 -7.40 -6.84 16.36
C HIS A 82 -7.73 -6.03 15.10
N ILE A 83 -6.97 -6.26 14.03
CA ILE A 83 -7.19 -5.56 12.75
C ILE A 83 -8.49 -5.99 12.10
N GLN A 84 -8.86 -7.27 12.20
CA GLN A 84 -10.14 -7.77 11.69
C GLN A 84 -11.32 -7.04 12.33
N HIS A 85 -11.32 -6.92 13.66
CA HIS A 85 -12.40 -6.23 14.38
C HIS A 85 -12.48 -4.74 14.01
N ALA A 86 -11.32 -4.06 13.91
CA ALA A 86 -11.27 -2.65 13.50
C ALA A 86 -11.77 -2.45 12.06
N ALA A 87 -11.34 -3.33 11.14
CA ALA A 87 -11.74 -3.29 9.74
C ALA A 87 -13.24 -3.58 9.55
N GLU A 88 -13.81 -4.52 10.29
CA GLU A 88 -15.26 -4.80 10.31
C GLU A 88 -16.08 -3.58 10.77
N ALA A 89 -15.59 -2.86 11.79
CA ALA A 89 -16.27 -1.69 12.33
C ALA A 89 -16.25 -0.49 11.37
N GLU A 90 -15.14 -0.27 10.65
CA GLU A 90 -14.93 0.94 9.83
C GLU A 90 -15.12 0.75 8.32
N VAL A 91 -15.17 -0.49 7.84
CA VAL A 91 -15.32 -0.83 6.41
C VAL A 91 -16.48 -1.82 6.22
N PRO A 92 -17.74 -1.35 6.37
CA PRO A 92 -18.92 -2.20 6.22
C PRO A 92 -19.15 -2.64 4.76
N ILE A 93 -18.63 -1.88 3.79
CA ILE A 93 -18.78 -2.12 2.35
C ILE A 93 -17.39 -2.07 1.71
N VAL A 94 -16.98 -3.19 1.11
CA VAL A 94 -15.62 -3.33 0.50
C VAL A 94 -15.58 -3.01 -0.99
N PHE A 95 -16.74 -2.96 -1.66
CA PHE A 95 -16.84 -2.69 -3.09
C PHE A 95 -17.73 -1.48 -3.37
N ALA A 96 -17.36 -0.68 -4.36
CA ALA A 96 -18.13 0.45 -4.85
C ALA A 96 -18.41 0.31 -6.35
N ALA A 97 -19.49 0.92 -6.82
CA ALA A 97 -19.75 1.07 -8.24
C ALA A 97 -19.07 2.35 -8.75
N PHE A 98 -18.27 2.22 -9.79
CA PHE A 98 -17.58 3.34 -10.42
C PHE A 98 -18.05 3.53 -11.86
N LYS A 99 -18.46 4.76 -12.18
CA LYS A 99 -18.82 5.16 -13.54
C LYS A 99 -17.63 5.84 -14.21
N VAL A 100 -17.18 5.28 -15.33
CA VAL A 100 -16.07 5.85 -16.11
C VAL A 100 -16.44 7.25 -16.60
N GLN A 101 -15.64 8.24 -16.21
CA GLN A 101 -15.90 9.64 -16.56
C GLN A 101 -15.21 10.02 -17.88
N PRO A 102 -15.84 10.84 -18.75
CA PRO A 102 -15.23 11.29 -20.00
C PRO A 102 -13.89 12.00 -19.82
N VAL A 103 -13.69 12.73 -18.70
CA VAL A 103 -12.43 13.45 -18.43
C VAL A 103 -11.21 12.53 -18.36
N LEU A 104 -11.40 11.25 -18.04
CA LEU A 104 -10.32 10.28 -17.84
C LEU A 104 -9.64 9.88 -19.15
N THR A 105 -10.31 10.00 -20.29
CA THR A 105 -9.73 9.65 -21.60
C THR A 105 -8.51 10.49 -21.94
N LYS A 106 -8.38 11.69 -21.35
CA LYS A 106 -7.23 12.57 -21.53
C LYS A 106 -5.93 12.01 -20.94
N TYR A 107 -6.03 11.04 -20.03
CA TYR A 107 -4.90 10.45 -19.32
C TYR A 107 -4.57 9.04 -19.83
N VAL A 108 -5.17 8.61 -20.95
CA VAL A 108 -4.94 7.30 -21.55
C VAL A 108 -4.30 7.48 -22.93
N THR A 109 -3.11 6.88 -23.10
CA THR A 109 -2.34 6.86 -24.34
C THR A 109 -1.86 5.43 -24.60
N ALA A 110 -2.58 4.69 -25.45
CA ALA A 110 -2.30 3.28 -25.70
C ALA A 110 -0.91 3.01 -26.30
N GLU A 111 -0.39 3.95 -27.08
CA GLU A 111 0.90 3.85 -27.77
C GLU A 111 2.06 4.43 -26.95
N LEU A 112 1.88 4.62 -25.63
CA LEU A 112 2.94 5.14 -24.77
C LEU A 112 4.15 4.18 -24.79
N PRO A 113 5.35 4.66 -25.19
CA PRO A 113 6.54 3.82 -25.24
C PRO A 113 6.86 3.16 -23.90
N GLU A 114 7.48 1.97 -23.94
CA GLU A 114 8.08 1.36 -22.76
C GLU A 114 9.44 1.96 -22.42
N ASP A 115 10.13 2.47 -23.44
CA ASP A 115 11.43 3.12 -23.27
C ASP A 115 11.28 4.53 -22.63
N TYR A 116 12.02 4.76 -21.55
CA TYR A 116 11.92 6.00 -20.77
C TYR A 116 12.39 7.23 -21.53
N GLU A 117 13.39 7.09 -22.41
CA GLU A 117 13.90 8.21 -23.21
C GLU A 117 12.85 8.66 -24.21
N GLN A 118 12.18 7.70 -24.87
CA GLN A 118 11.06 7.97 -25.77
C GLN A 118 9.82 8.49 -25.02
N ALA A 119 9.55 8.03 -23.80
CA ALA A 119 8.46 8.54 -22.99
C ALA A 119 8.69 9.98 -22.50
N SER A 120 9.95 10.44 -22.43
CA SER A 120 10.32 11.76 -21.88
C SER A 120 9.77 12.96 -22.64
N VAL A 121 9.41 12.79 -23.92
CA VAL A 121 8.83 13.87 -24.75
C VAL A 121 7.34 14.08 -24.51
N TYR A 122 6.68 13.17 -23.78
CA TYR A 122 5.27 13.30 -23.43
C TYR A 122 5.09 14.31 -22.29
N PRO A 123 4.00 15.11 -22.31
CA PRO A 123 3.78 16.16 -21.30
C PRO A 123 3.56 15.62 -19.88
N PHE A 124 3.17 14.35 -19.76
CA PHE A 124 3.05 13.60 -18.51
C PHE A 124 3.07 12.09 -18.82
N MET A 125 3.36 11.28 -17.81
CA MET A 125 3.25 9.83 -17.91
C MET A 125 1.77 9.43 -17.89
N ALA A 126 1.22 9.16 -19.06
CA ALA A 126 -0.15 8.66 -19.22
C ALA A 126 -0.25 7.18 -18.84
N TYR A 127 -1.48 6.70 -18.70
CA TYR A 127 -1.79 5.27 -18.60
C TYR A 127 -1.93 4.67 -20.00
N ARG A 128 -1.58 3.40 -20.20
CA ARG A 128 -1.73 2.71 -21.50
C ARG A 128 -3.15 2.23 -21.73
N SER A 129 -3.94 2.07 -20.68
CA SER A 129 -5.36 1.68 -20.82
C SER A 129 -6.26 2.34 -19.79
N MET A 130 -7.56 2.38 -20.08
CA MET A 130 -8.57 2.79 -19.11
C MET A 130 -8.60 1.85 -17.90
N LEU A 131 -8.31 0.55 -18.11
CA LEU A 131 -8.27 -0.44 -17.04
C LEU A 131 -7.11 -0.17 -16.07
N GLU A 132 -5.91 0.07 -16.58
CA GLU A 132 -4.72 0.45 -15.79
C GLU A 132 -4.97 1.75 -15.00
N LEU A 133 -5.54 2.77 -15.64
CA LEU A 133 -5.91 4.02 -14.97
C LEU A 133 -6.87 3.76 -13.81
N ILE A 134 -7.90 2.93 -14.01
CA ILE A 134 -8.89 2.64 -12.97
C ILE A 134 -8.29 1.77 -11.86
N ALA A 135 -7.39 0.83 -12.19
CA ALA A 135 -6.68 0.01 -11.23
C ALA A 135 -5.89 0.91 -10.26
N GLU A 136 -5.04 1.78 -10.79
CA GLU A 136 -4.24 2.74 -10.02
C GLU A 136 -5.13 3.72 -9.24
N ARG A 137 -6.20 4.22 -9.86
CA ARG A 137 -7.18 5.09 -9.20
C ARG A 137 -7.76 4.48 -7.92
N PHE A 138 -7.94 3.16 -7.86
CA PHE A 138 -8.51 2.46 -6.71
C PHE A 138 -7.50 1.53 -6.02
N HIS A 139 -6.20 1.84 -6.16
CA HIS A 139 -5.10 1.20 -5.46
C HIS A 139 -5.05 -0.33 -5.64
N THR A 140 -5.46 -0.82 -6.81
CA THR A 140 -5.54 -2.24 -7.14
C THR A 140 -4.81 -2.52 -8.45
N ASP A 141 -4.95 -3.72 -9.01
CA ASP A 141 -4.39 -4.10 -10.29
C ASP A 141 -5.49 -4.56 -11.28
N GLU A 142 -5.12 -4.66 -12.55
CA GLU A 142 -6.02 -5.04 -13.63
C GLU A 142 -6.56 -6.47 -13.46
N SER A 143 -5.75 -7.36 -12.88
CA SER A 143 -6.12 -8.77 -12.68
C SER A 143 -7.22 -8.91 -11.63
N PHE A 144 -7.14 -8.12 -10.55
CA PHE A 144 -8.15 -8.08 -9.52
C PHE A 144 -9.44 -7.43 -10.03
N LEU A 145 -9.33 -6.33 -10.77
CA LEU A 145 -10.49 -5.72 -11.42
C LEU A 145 -11.21 -6.69 -12.37
N ALA A 146 -10.47 -7.48 -13.14
CA ALA A 146 -11.02 -8.55 -13.96
C ALA A 146 -11.73 -9.62 -13.13
N ALA A 147 -11.14 -10.04 -12.02
CA ALA A 147 -11.71 -11.05 -11.12
C ALA A 147 -13.04 -10.60 -10.47
N ILE A 148 -13.18 -9.33 -10.13
CA ILE A 148 -14.40 -8.80 -9.49
C ILE A 148 -15.45 -8.28 -10.51
N ASN A 149 -15.10 -8.24 -11.81
CA ASN A 149 -16.01 -7.84 -12.90
C ASN A 149 -16.12 -8.90 -14.03
N PRO A 150 -16.43 -10.17 -13.73
CA PRO A 150 -16.33 -11.27 -14.71
C PRO A 150 -17.31 -11.18 -15.90
N LYS A 151 -18.30 -10.28 -15.84
CA LYS A 151 -19.31 -10.07 -16.89
C LYS A 151 -19.07 -8.81 -17.72
N ARG A 152 -17.93 -8.14 -17.52
CA ARG A 152 -17.56 -6.91 -18.24
C ARG A 152 -16.38 -7.18 -19.16
N ASP A 153 -16.46 -6.63 -20.36
CA ASP A 153 -15.30 -6.49 -21.23
C ASP A 153 -14.48 -5.29 -20.76
N LEU A 154 -13.44 -5.56 -19.96
CA LEU A 154 -12.60 -4.51 -19.39
C LEU A 154 -11.60 -3.93 -20.41
N ALA A 155 -11.34 -4.62 -21.51
CA ALA A 155 -10.47 -4.11 -22.57
C ALA A 155 -11.16 -3.00 -23.39
N ALA A 156 -12.49 -2.99 -23.42
CA ALA A 156 -13.31 -2.05 -24.19
C ALA A 156 -14.02 -0.98 -23.32
N LEU A 157 -13.49 -0.66 -22.13
CA LEU A 157 -14.08 0.34 -21.23
C LEU A 157 -14.14 1.72 -21.87
N ARG A 158 -15.33 2.34 -21.82
CA ARG A 158 -15.62 3.66 -22.37
C ARG A 158 -16.33 4.55 -21.35
N PRO A 159 -16.30 5.87 -21.54
CA PRO A 159 -17.07 6.78 -20.70
C PRO A 159 -18.54 6.37 -20.61
N GLY A 160 -19.07 6.34 -19.38
CA GLY A 160 -20.43 5.90 -19.09
C GLY A 160 -20.55 4.46 -18.59
N ASP A 161 -19.56 3.60 -18.86
CA ASP A 161 -19.54 2.24 -18.32
C ASP A 161 -19.47 2.24 -16.80
N ILE A 162 -20.08 1.22 -16.18
CA ILE A 162 -20.08 1.03 -14.73
C ILE A 162 -19.43 -0.31 -14.40
N ILE A 163 -18.39 -0.25 -13.58
CA ILE A 163 -17.68 -1.42 -13.04
C ILE A 163 -17.64 -1.38 -11.51
N VAL A 164 -17.35 -2.52 -10.91
CA VAL A 164 -17.11 -2.67 -9.47
C VAL A 164 -15.61 -2.44 -9.20
N VAL A 165 -15.30 -1.69 -8.14
CA VAL A 165 -13.93 -1.37 -7.70
C VAL A 165 -13.82 -1.50 -6.18
N PRO A 166 -12.61 -1.60 -5.59
CA PRO A 166 -12.43 -1.46 -4.16
C PRO A 166 -13.00 -0.12 -3.64
N ASN A 167 -13.67 -0.18 -2.49
CA ASN A 167 -14.24 1.01 -1.85
C ASN A 167 -13.18 1.77 -1.03
N VAL A 168 -12.25 2.40 -1.74
CA VAL A 168 -11.14 3.17 -1.18
C VAL A 168 -11.20 4.63 -1.64
N LYS A 169 -10.50 5.53 -0.95
CA LYS A 169 -10.36 6.92 -1.39
C LYS A 169 -9.61 6.93 -2.72
N SER A 170 -10.30 7.28 -3.80
CA SER A 170 -9.72 7.23 -5.13
C SER A 170 -8.59 8.24 -5.32
N PHE A 171 -7.49 7.83 -5.96
CA PHE A 171 -6.50 8.74 -6.51
C PHE A 171 -7.03 9.48 -7.75
N ARG A 172 -6.96 10.81 -7.76
CA ARG A 172 -7.53 11.67 -8.82
C ARG A 172 -6.44 12.40 -9.58
N ILE A 173 -5.90 11.77 -10.63
CA ILE A 173 -4.88 12.38 -11.50
C ILE A 173 -5.32 13.74 -12.07
N GLU A 174 -6.63 13.91 -12.30
CA GLU A 174 -7.20 15.15 -12.82
C GLU A 174 -7.19 16.33 -11.84
N GLU A 175 -6.88 16.08 -10.57
CA GLU A 175 -6.76 17.12 -9.53
C GLU A 175 -5.30 17.50 -9.25
N ILE A 176 -4.34 16.81 -9.86
CA ILE A 176 -2.91 17.06 -9.64
C ILE A 176 -2.50 18.34 -10.36
N LYS A 177 -1.99 19.31 -9.60
CA LYS A 177 -1.51 20.58 -10.14
C LYS A 177 -0.04 20.45 -10.57
N PRO A 178 0.32 20.85 -11.80
CA PRO A 178 1.71 20.92 -12.20
C PRO A 178 2.51 21.84 -11.27
N MET A 179 3.75 21.43 -10.95
CA MET A 179 4.69 22.23 -10.15
C MET A 179 4.13 22.67 -8.78
N GLN A 180 3.27 21.85 -8.18
CA GLN A 180 2.76 22.12 -6.84
C GLN A 180 3.92 22.09 -5.84
N SER A 181 4.20 23.25 -5.24
CA SER A 181 5.11 23.36 -4.11
C SER A 181 4.33 23.40 -2.80
N PHE A 182 4.88 22.78 -1.77
CA PHE A 182 4.35 22.84 -0.42
C PHE A 182 5.22 23.82 0.37
N LYS A 183 4.58 24.77 1.06
CA LYS A 183 5.29 25.65 1.99
C LYS A 183 5.77 24.82 3.18
N THR A 184 6.80 25.29 3.86
CA THR A 184 7.22 24.72 5.14
C THR A 184 6.02 24.65 6.08
N ASP A 185 5.75 23.45 6.55
CA ASP A 185 4.76 23.17 7.57
C ASP A 185 5.50 22.73 8.83
N THR A 186 5.36 23.51 9.91
CA THR A 186 6.10 23.29 11.16
C THR A 186 5.76 21.94 11.78
N MET A 187 4.49 21.50 11.69
CA MET A 187 4.06 20.21 12.23
C MET A 187 4.62 19.07 11.39
N LEU A 188 4.50 19.11 10.06
CA LEU A 188 5.04 18.04 9.22
C LEU A 188 6.57 17.96 9.28
N SER A 189 7.23 19.11 9.44
CA SER A 189 8.70 19.20 9.55
C SER A 189 9.22 18.66 10.87
N SER A 190 8.36 18.44 11.85
CA SER A 190 8.71 17.81 13.13
C SER A 190 8.67 16.29 13.10
N HIS A 191 8.08 15.70 12.07
CA HIS A 191 8.01 14.24 11.92
C HIS A 191 9.35 13.65 11.47
N THR A 192 9.65 12.46 11.95
CA THR A 192 10.82 11.68 11.52
C THR A 192 10.38 10.60 10.54
N ILE A 193 11.11 10.46 9.43
CA ILE A 193 10.92 9.37 8.47
C ILE A 193 12.10 8.39 8.63
N VAL A 194 11.79 7.14 8.97
CA VAL A 194 12.76 6.04 9.02
C VAL A 194 12.58 5.19 7.76
N VAL A 195 13.63 5.10 6.97
CA VAL A 195 13.65 4.32 5.72
C VAL A 195 14.41 3.02 5.98
N ASP A 196 13.68 1.91 6.03
CA ASP A 196 14.25 0.58 6.13
C ASP A 196 14.32 -0.05 4.73
N THR A 197 15.53 -0.11 4.17
CA THR A 197 15.77 -0.67 2.84
C THR A 197 15.81 -2.21 2.84
N THR A 198 16.02 -2.83 4.00
CA THR A 198 15.96 -4.29 4.17
C THR A 198 14.52 -4.74 4.16
N GLU A 199 13.68 -4.10 4.97
CA GLU A 199 12.25 -4.39 5.04
C GLU A 199 11.44 -3.72 3.92
N ARG A 200 12.06 -2.83 3.15
CA ARG A 200 11.42 -2.06 2.08
C ARG A 200 10.20 -1.29 2.58
N MET A 201 10.36 -0.63 3.74
CA MET A 201 9.33 0.19 4.36
C MET A 201 9.87 1.58 4.69
N ALA A 202 9.02 2.59 4.55
CA ALA A 202 9.23 3.91 5.16
C ALA A 202 8.18 4.10 6.28
N ALA A 203 8.65 4.31 7.50
CA ALA A 203 7.80 4.59 8.67
C ALA A 203 7.92 6.05 9.07
N ILE A 204 6.79 6.67 9.42
CA ILE A 204 6.71 8.07 9.81
C ILE A 204 6.34 8.13 11.29
N TYR A 205 7.11 8.88 12.07
CA TYR A 205 6.95 9.05 13.51
C TYR A 205 6.69 10.51 13.87
N SER A 206 5.84 10.72 14.86
CA SER A 206 5.66 12.02 15.52
C SER A 206 6.89 12.43 16.34
N GLU A 207 6.93 13.68 16.81
CA GLU A 207 7.96 14.16 17.77
C GLU A 207 8.03 13.34 19.06
N LYS A 208 6.94 12.63 19.40
CA LYS A 208 6.84 11.77 20.59
C LYS A 208 7.19 10.31 20.29
N GLU A 209 7.82 10.05 19.14
CA GLU A 209 8.20 8.71 18.67
C GLU A 209 7.02 7.74 18.50
N MET A 210 5.79 8.27 18.37
CA MET A 210 4.62 7.46 18.01
C MET A 210 4.57 7.30 16.48
N MET A 211 4.50 6.06 16.00
CA MET A 211 4.32 5.76 14.58
C MET A 211 2.95 6.27 14.11
N LEU A 212 2.98 7.10 13.06
CA LEU A 212 1.81 7.72 12.45
C LEU A 212 1.38 7.02 11.16
N ALA A 213 2.33 6.46 10.43
CA ALA A 213 2.11 5.83 9.14
C ALA A 213 3.28 4.93 8.75
N ALA A 214 3.04 3.95 7.87
CA ALA A 214 4.08 3.12 7.28
C ALA A 214 3.71 2.72 5.86
N PHE A 215 4.64 2.85 4.91
CA PHE A 215 4.39 2.58 3.50
C PHE A 215 5.48 1.70 2.88
N PRO A 216 5.11 0.77 1.98
CA PRO A 216 6.06 0.08 1.12
C PRO A 216 6.89 1.07 0.30
N ILE A 217 8.16 0.76 0.13
CA ILE A 217 9.06 1.49 -0.78
C ILE A 217 9.74 0.53 -1.74
N THR A 218 10.20 1.06 -2.87
CA THR A 218 11.09 0.35 -3.78
C THR A 218 12.45 1.03 -3.74
N PRO A 219 13.43 0.50 -2.97
CA PRO A 219 14.77 1.06 -2.96
C PRO A 219 15.43 0.88 -4.33
N GLY A 220 15.89 1.98 -4.93
CA GLY A 220 16.73 1.91 -6.11
C GLY A 220 18.09 1.29 -5.77
N LYS A 221 18.60 0.42 -6.64
CA LYS A 221 20.02 0.03 -6.59
C LYS A 221 20.83 1.06 -7.39
N PRO A 222 21.88 1.67 -6.81
CA PRO A 222 22.78 2.55 -7.54
C PRO A 222 23.56 1.80 -8.63
#